data_AF-A0A3D2JRR7-F1
#
_entry.id   AF-A0A3D2JRR7-F1
#
_cell.length_a   1.000
_cell.length_b   1.000
_cell.length_c   1.000
_cell.angle_alpha   90.00
_cell.angle_beta   90.00
_cell.angle_gamma   90.00
#
_symmetry.space_group_name_H-M   'P 1'
#
loop_
_entity.id
_entity.type
_entity.pdbx_description
1 polymer ?
#
loop_
_entity_poly.entity_id
_entity_poly.type
_entity_poly.pdbx_seq_one_letter_code
_entity_poly.pdbx_strand_id
1 'polypeptide(L)'
;QAAIVVESGNMLALPGRAEDNDAWMIYSQGLSEAGVLAMEAAAAQDQEAFFQAGAQLYSVCTACHQAYNPDILNRFDEAAD
;
A
#
# COMPACT_ATOMS: atom_id res chain seq x y z
N GLN A 1 6.87 -4.55 -12.28
CA GLN A 1 5.83 -5.60 -12.22
C GLN A 1 5.00 -5.35 -10.97
N ALA A 2 3.67 -5.38 -11.04
CA ALA A 2 2.82 -5.14 -9.85
C ALA A 2 2.89 -6.27 -8.80
N ALA A 3 3.43 -7.45 -9.15
CA ALA A 3 3.70 -8.55 -8.23
C ALA A 3 4.54 -8.15 -7.01
N ILE A 4 5.49 -7.22 -7.17
CA ILE A 4 6.33 -6.73 -6.08
C ILE A 4 5.47 -6.10 -4.97
N VAL A 5 4.37 -5.44 -5.33
CA VAL A 5 3.46 -4.83 -4.34
C VAL A 5 2.74 -5.90 -3.53
N VAL A 6 2.31 -6.98 -4.18
CA VAL A 6 1.68 -8.13 -3.51
C VAL A 6 2.64 -8.80 -2.54
N GLU A 7 3.86 -9.06 -3.01
CA GLU A 7 4.92 -9.65 -2.21
C GLU A 7 5.28 -8.76 -1.01
N SER A 8 5.33 -7.43 -1.22
CA SER A 8 5.61 -6.47 -0.16
C SER A 8 4.55 -6.50 0.94
N GLY A 9 3.26 -6.51 0.58
CA GLY A 9 2.17 -6.63 1.56
C GLY A 9 2.25 -7.93 2.37
N ASN A 10 2.52 -9.06 1.71
CA ASN A 10 2.68 -10.35 2.37
C ASN A 10 3.90 -10.36 3.32
N MET A 11 5.01 -9.73 2.90
CA MET A 11 6.22 -9.63 3.71
C MET A 11 5.99 -8.80 4.97
N LEU A 12 5.19 -7.74 4.91
CA LEU A 12 4.84 -6.91 6.08
C LEU A 12 4.01 -7.68 7.12
N ALA A 13 3.23 -8.67 6.67
CA ALA A 13 2.39 -9.51 7.52
C ALA A 13 3.13 -10.69 8.19
N LEU A 14 4.43 -10.88 7.94
CA LEU A 14 5.19 -11.99 8.52
C LEU A 14 5.44 -11.81 10.03
N PRO A 15 5.52 -12.93 10.79
CA PRO A 15 5.96 -12.88 12.18
C PRO A 15 7.31 -12.18 12.35
N GLY A 16 7.40 -11.24 13.29
CA GLY A 16 8.60 -10.45 13.54
C GLY A 16 8.83 -9.28 12.58
N ARG A 17 7.90 -9.04 11.64
CA ARG A 17 7.85 -7.83 10.81
C ARG A 17 6.62 -6.97 11.09
N ALA A 18 5.52 -7.60 11.47
CA ALA A 18 4.30 -6.88 11.84
C ALA A 18 4.50 -6.09 13.14
N GLU A 19 4.13 -4.81 13.12
CA GLU A 19 4.17 -3.94 14.30
C GLU A 19 3.11 -4.36 15.33
N ASP A 20 1.92 -4.74 14.84
CA ASP A 20 0.86 -5.35 15.63
C ASP A 20 0.08 -6.40 14.82
N ASN A 21 -0.91 -7.03 15.47
CA ASN A 21 -1.78 -8.02 14.85
C ASN A 21 -3.20 -7.45 14.59
N ASP A 22 -3.32 -6.15 14.36
CA ASP A 22 -4.60 -5.46 14.15
C ASP A 22 -4.56 -4.62 12.86
N ALA A 23 -4.52 -3.29 12.98
CA ALA A 23 -4.56 -2.41 11.81
C ALA A 23 -3.36 -2.64 10.85
N TRP A 24 -2.19 -3.05 11.35
CA TRP A 24 -1.04 -3.36 10.52
C TRP A 24 -1.34 -4.51 9.55
N MET A 25 -2.01 -5.55 10.04
CA MET A 25 -2.38 -6.72 9.25
C MET A 25 -3.43 -6.35 8.21
N ILE A 26 -4.41 -5.52 8.58
CA ILE A 26 -5.44 -5.02 7.67
C ILE A 26 -4.82 -4.24 6.51
N TYR A 27 -3.90 -3.32 6.79
CA TYR A 27 -3.24 -2.55 5.73
C TYR A 27 -2.27 -3.38 4.90
N SER A 28 -1.53 -4.30 5.52
CA SER A 28 -0.64 -5.23 4.81
C SER A 28 -1.41 -6.09 3.81
N GLN A 29 -2.58 -6.61 4.22
CA GLN A 29 -3.47 -7.36 3.35
C GLN A 29 -4.08 -6.48 2.26
N GLY A 30 -4.55 -5.26 2.60
CA GLY A 30 -5.08 -4.32 1.63
C GLY A 30 -4.06 -3.93 0.54
N LEU A 31 -2.77 -3.85 0.89
CA LEU A 31 -1.69 -3.61 -0.07
C LEU A 31 -1.55 -4.78 -1.05
N SER A 32 -1.62 -6.01 -0.54
CA SER A 32 -1.57 -7.20 -1.38
C SER A 32 -2.78 -7.30 -2.31
N GLU A 33 -3.98 -7.01 -1.82
CA GLU A 33 -5.22 -7.03 -2.62
C GLU A 33 -5.19 -5.98 -3.74
N ALA A 34 -4.80 -4.75 -3.43
CA ALA A 34 -4.67 -3.69 -4.44
C ALA A 34 -3.57 -4.01 -5.48
N GLY A 35 -2.49 -4.69 -5.06
CA GLY A 35 -1.47 -5.20 -5.98
C GLY A 35 -1.99 -6.28 -6.93
N VAL A 36 -2.86 -7.17 -6.46
CA VAL A 36 -3.55 -8.17 -7.31
C VAL A 36 -4.45 -7.49 -8.33
N LEU A 37 -5.28 -6.53 -7.90
CA LEU A 37 -6.14 -5.76 -8.82
C LEU A 37 -5.34 -5.03 -9.89
N ALA A 38 -4.21 -4.42 -9.53
CA ALA A 38 -3.31 -3.78 -10.48
C ALA A 38 -2.69 -4.77 -11.48
N MET A 39 -2.33 -5.98 -11.03
CA MET A 39 -1.82 -7.04 -11.92
C MET A 39 -2.89 -7.51 -12.92
N GLU A 40 -4.10 -7.77 -12.45
CA GLU A 40 -5.22 -8.22 -13.27
C GLU A 40 -5.61 -7.15 -14.30
N ALA A 41 -5.75 -5.90 -13.87
CA ALA A 41 -6.06 -4.77 -14.76
C ALA A 41 -4.97 -4.56 -15.82
N ALA A 42 -3.69 -4.67 -15.43
CA ALA A 42 -2.58 -4.57 -16.38
C ALA A 42 -2.56 -5.72 -17.39
N ALA A 43 -2.86 -6.95 -16.95
CA ALA A 43 -2.96 -8.13 -17.83
C ALA A 43 -4.12 -8.00 -18.82
N ALA A 44 -5.24 -7.44 -18.39
CA ALA A 44 -6.41 -7.15 -19.21
C ALA A 44 -6.27 -5.90 -20.10
N GLN A 45 -5.20 -5.10 -19.91
CA GLN A 45 -5.01 -3.79 -20.55
C GLN A 45 -6.16 -2.81 -20.29
N ASP A 46 -6.80 -2.93 -19.12
CA ASP A 46 -7.89 -2.05 -18.69
C ASP A 46 -7.31 -0.83 -17.96
N GLN A 47 -7.31 0.31 -18.66
CA GLN A 47 -6.72 1.55 -18.15
C GLN A 47 -7.51 2.13 -16.97
N GLU A 48 -8.84 2.00 -16.98
CA GLU A 48 -9.68 2.53 -15.91
C GLU A 48 -9.51 1.69 -14.65
N ALA A 49 -9.60 0.36 -14.78
CA ALA A 49 -9.36 -0.55 -13.65
C ALA A 49 -7.95 -0.37 -13.08
N PHE A 50 -6.95 -0.15 -13.94
CA PHE A 50 -5.57 0.09 -13.50
C PHE A 50 -5.44 1.42 -12.74
N PHE A 51 -6.10 2.48 -13.20
CA PHE A 51 -6.14 3.76 -12.50
C PHE A 51 -6.82 3.64 -11.13
N GLN A 52 -7.95 2.94 -11.04
CA GLN A 52 -8.65 2.70 -9.77
C GLN A 52 -7.82 1.85 -8.80
N ALA A 53 -7.11 0.83 -9.29
CA ALA A 53 -6.17 0.06 -8.46
C ALA A 53 -5.05 0.96 -7.91
N GLY A 54 -4.54 1.91 -8.71
CA GLY A 54 -3.60 2.94 -8.27
C GLY A 54 -4.15 3.84 -7.15
N ALA A 55 -5.42 4.24 -7.25
CA ALA A 55 -6.09 5.03 -6.21
C ALA A 55 -6.25 4.23 -4.89
N GLN A 56 -6.57 2.94 -4.99
CA GLN A 56 -6.62 2.06 -3.82
C GLN A 56 -5.25 1.88 -3.17
N LEU A 57 -4.19 1.67 -3.97
CA LEU A 57 -2.82 1.62 -3.46
C LEU A 57 -2.46 2.90 -2.71
N TYR A 58 -2.74 4.07 -3.29
CA TYR A 58 -2.50 5.35 -2.61
C TYR A 58 -3.23 5.45 -1.27
N SER A 59 -4.50 5.03 -1.22
CA SER A 59 -5.29 5.03 0.01
C SER A 59 -4.68 4.15 1.09
N VAL A 60 -4.28 2.91 0.75
CA VAL A 60 -3.64 1.98 1.69
C VAL A 60 -2.31 2.53 2.20
N CYS A 61 -1.45 3.01 1.29
CA CYS A 61 -0.16 3.62 1.65
C CYS A 61 -0.35 4.78 2.63
N THR A 62 -1.32 5.66 2.34
CA THR A 62 -1.60 6.85 3.16
C THR A 62 -2.13 6.45 4.53
N ALA A 63 -3.14 5.58 4.60
CA ALA A 63 -3.75 5.18 5.87
C ALA A 63 -2.77 4.43 6.78
N CYS A 64 -1.99 3.50 6.22
CA CYS A 64 -0.99 2.75 6.98
C CYS A 64 0.08 3.68 7.53
N HIS A 65 0.67 4.54 6.69
CA HIS A 65 1.71 5.44 7.13
C HIS A 65 1.17 6.51 8.10
N GLN A 66 -0.07 6.96 8.00
CA GLN A 66 -0.69 7.82 9.00
C GLN A 66 -0.82 7.14 10.37
N ALA A 67 -1.14 5.85 10.39
CA ALA A 67 -1.29 5.10 11.63
C ALA A 67 0.06 4.77 12.32
N TYR A 68 1.10 4.45 11.54
CA TYR A 68 2.36 3.91 12.07
C TYR A 68 3.59 4.82 11.86
N ASN A 69 3.48 5.87 11.07
CA ASN A 69 4.54 6.86 10.81
C ASN A 69 3.96 8.26 10.58
N PRO A 70 3.28 8.86 11.58
CA PRO A 70 2.55 10.10 11.41
C PRO A 70 3.42 11.28 10.95
N ASP A 71 4.72 11.25 11.27
CA ASP A 71 5.69 12.28 10.87
C ASP A 71 5.85 12.37 9.34
N ILE A 72 5.47 11.33 8.60
CA ILE A 72 5.52 11.34 7.14
C ILE A 72 4.61 12.40 6.51
N LEU A 73 3.57 12.84 7.22
CA LEU A 73 2.65 13.88 6.75
C LEU A 73 3.32 15.24 6.69
N ASN A 74 4.28 15.49 7.57
CA ASN A 74 4.96 16.77 7.69
C ASN A 74 6.33 16.77 7.00
N ARG A 75 6.67 15.69 6.28
CA ARG A 75 8.01 15.47 5.71
C ARG A 75 8.43 16.53 4.69
N PHE A 76 7.48 17.27 4.12
CA PHE A 76 7.75 18.31 3.14
C PHE A 76 7.54 19.74 3.66
N ASP A 77 7.17 19.90 4.93
CA ASP A 77 6.92 21.21 5.53
C ASP A 77 8.23 21.94 5.89
N GLU A 78 9.32 21.21 6.16
CA GLU A 78 10.62 21.76 6.57
C GLU A 78 11.56 22.11 5.40
N ALA A 79 11.20 21.77 4.15
CA ALA A 79 12.04 22.02 2.97
C ALA A 79 11.86 23.43 2.37
N ALA A 80 11.12 24.31 3.05
CA ALA A 80 10.72 25.63 2.56
C ALA A 80 11.57 26.80 3.10
N ASP A 81 12.60 26.54 3.92
CA ASP A 81 13.53 27.55 4.47
C ASP A 81 14.92 27.52 3.80
#